data_AF-A0A069EX13-F1
#
_entry.id   AF-A0A069EX13-F1
#
_cell.length_a   1.000
_cell.length_b   1.000
_cell.length_c   1.000
_cell.angle_alpha   90.00
_cell.angle_beta   90.00
_cell.angle_gamma   90.00
#
_symmetry.space_group_name_H-M   'P 1'
#
loop_
_entity.id
_entity.type
_entity.pdbx_description
1 polymer ?
#
loop_
_entity_poly.entity_id
_entity_poly.type
_entity_poly.pdbx_seq_one_letter_code
_entity_poly.pdbx_strand_id
1 'polypeptide(L)'
;MKRKGKWITGIAALTVGLLGGCDTNELIAEDVTEVRIAESVDFGRFHEHDVITYNELADVKVFAGMIRNAEQQPGIVNMATPEYDVEVQYQDETVDRYYVWLGELGMPTSIMDVNDTHTVYLVPADVTDELIRLLEHE
;
A
#
# COMPACT_ATOMS: atom_id res chain seq x y z
N MET A 1 55.44 41.42 -10.33
CA MET A 1 55.04 40.80 -9.03
C MET A 1 53.94 41.63 -8.38
N LYS A 2 52.92 40.94 -7.82
CA LYS A 2 51.79 41.42 -7.00
C LYS A 2 50.65 42.15 -7.73
N ARG A 3 49.36 41.90 -7.47
CA ARG A 3 48.55 40.74 -7.02
C ARG A 3 47.11 41.14 -7.41
N LYS A 4 46.36 40.20 -8.01
CA LYS A 4 45.04 40.41 -8.61
C LYS A 4 43.99 40.92 -7.59
N GLY A 5 43.23 41.95 -7.97
CA GLY A 5 42.04 42.40 -7.26
C GLY A 5 40.89 41.42 -7.44
N LYS A 6 40.29 40.98 -6.33
CA LYS A 6 39.14 40.06 -6.27
C LYS A 6 37.86 40.83 -6.56
N TRP A 7 37.07 40.30 -7.50
CA TRP A 7 35.70 40.69 -7.76
C TRP A 7 34.82 40.06 -6.67
N ILE A 8 33.99 40.86 -6.00
CA ILE A 8 32.95 40.35 -5.11
C ILE A 8 31.66 40.49 -5.90
N THR A 9 31.27 39.41 -6.58
CA THR A 9 29.98 39.27 -7.25
C THR A 9 28.86 39.20 -6.22
N GLY A 10 27.79 39.91 -6.53
CA GLY A 10 26.63 40.12 -5.69
C GLY A 10 25.79 38.87 -5.40
N ILE A 11 24.96 39.05 -4.39
CA ILE A 11 24.06 38.12 -3.71
C ILE A 11 22.83 37.76 -4.58
N ALA A 12 22.31 36.57 -4.30
CA ALA A 12 20.93 36.07 -4.46
C ALA A 12 20.42 35.70 -5.86
N ALA A 13 20.32 34.39 -6.07
CA ALA A 13 19.05 33.76 -6.38
C ALA A 13 19.00 32.41 -5.67
N LEU A 14 18.45 32.40 -4.44
CA LEU A 14 17.97 31.18 -3.81
C LEU A 14 16.70 30.83 -4.59
N THR A 15 16.81 29.96 -5.59
CA THR A 15 15.65 29.43 -6.32
C THR A 15 14.87 28.56 -5.34
N VAL A 16 13.83 29.19 -4.80
CA VAL A 16 12.74 28.57 -4.06
C VAL A 16 11.99 27.60 -4.99
N GLY A 17 11.75 26.41 -4.47
CA GLY A 17 10.50 25.68 -4.67
C GLY A 17 10.29 25.05 -6.04
N LEU A 18 10.71 23.80 -6.17
CA LEU A 18 9.83 22.73 -6.65
C LEU A 18 10.21 21.45 -5.90
N LEU A 19 9.82 21.41 -4.61
CA LEU A 19 9.41 20.15 -4.01
C LEU A 19 8.07 19.78 -4.65
N GLY A 20 8.11 19.39 -5.93
CA GLY A 20 7.10 18.50 -6.45
C GLY A 20 7.37 17.16 -5.79
N GLY A 21 6.86 16.99 -4.57
CA GLY A 21 6.56 15.65 -4.07
C GLY A 21 5.50 15.12 -5.01
N CYS A 22 5.93 14.52 -6.12
CA CYS A 22 5.10 13.61 -6.86
C CYS A 22 4.76 12.55 -5.82
N ASP A 23 3.53 12.58 -5.33
CA ASP A 23 3.04 11.66 -4.33
C ASP A 23 3.31 10.25 -4.87
N THR A 24 4.30 9.57 -4.31
CA THR A 24 4.60 8.17 -4.64
C THR A 24 3.37 7.28 -4.44
N ASN A 25 2.40 7.76 -3.67
CA ASN A 25 1.09 7.17 -3.44
C ASN A 25 0.21 7.16 -4.70
N GLU A 26 0.34 8.17 -5.56
CA GLU A 26 -0.39 8.23 -6.83
C GLU A 26 0.23 7.28 -7.86
N LEU A 27 1.56 7.25 -7.95
CA LEU A 27 2.28 6.45 -8.94
C LEU A 27 2.09 4.93 -8.78
N ILE A 28 2.04 4.41 -7.55
CA ILE A 28 1.84 2.95 -7.32
C ILE A 28 0.39 2.54 -7.54
N ALA A 29 -0.57 3.41 -7.21
CA ALA A 29 -1.97 3.12 -7.47
C ALA A 29 -2.34 3.26 -8.96
N GLU A 30 -1.59 4.05 -9.73
CA GLU A 30 -1.73 4.09 -11.18
C GLU A 30 -1.40 2.74 -11.84
N ASP A 31 -0.47 1.97 -11.26
CA ASP A 31 -0.09 0.66 -11.78
C ASP A 31 -1.06 -0.48 -11.39
N VAL A 32 -1.96 -0.26 -10.42
CA VAL A 32 -3.00 -1.22 -10.02
C VAL A 32 -4.23 -1.06 -10.90
N THR A 33 -4.64 -2.13 -11.58
CA THR A 33 -5.77 -2.12 -12.51
C THR A 33 -7.06 -2.66 -11.90
N GLU A 34 -6.95 -3.64 -11.01
CA GLU A 34 -8.08 -4.31 -10.38
C GLU A 34 -7.68 -4.88 -9.02
N VAL A 35 -8.59 -4.82 -8.06
CA VAL A 35 -8.49 -5.54 -6.80
C VAL A 35 -9.71 -6.43 -6.62
N ARG A 36 -9.48 -7.70 -6.29
CA ARG A 36 -10.52 -8.69 -6.03
C ARG A 36 -10.43 -9.17 -4.59
N ILE A 37 -11.56 -9.21 -3.90
CA ILE A 37 -11.64 -9.60 -2.50
C ILE A 37 -12.65 -10.73 -2.35
N ALA A 38 -12.29 -11.74 -1.58
CA ALA A 38 -13.18 -12.81 -1.18
C ALA A 38 -13.03 -13.07 0.33
N GLU A 39 -14.09 -13.53 0.97
CA GLU A 39 -13.98 -14.10 2.32
C GLU A 39 -13.03 -15.31 2.29
N SER A 40 -12.08 -15.34 3.21
CA SER A 40 -11.17 -16.46 3.36
C SER A 40 -11.85 -17.61 4.08
N VAL A 41 -11.71 -18.82 3.55
CA VAL A 41 -12.19 -20.06 4.19
C VAL A 41 -11.06 -20.80 4.89
N ASP A 42 -9.86 -20.81 4.29
CA ASP A 42 -8.66 -21.44 4.81
C ASP A 42 -7.42 -20.88 4.08
N PHE A 43 -6.23 -21.23 4.55
CA PHE A 43 -4.98 -20.91 3.85
C PHE A 43 -4.87 -21.68 2.52
N GLY A 44 -4.30 -21.03 1.52
CA GLY A 44 -3.80 -21.64 0.28
C GLY A 44 -4.79 -21.68 -0.89
N ARG A 45 -6.03 -21.19 -0.72
CA ARG A 45 -7.01 -21.14 -1.82
C ARG A 45 -7.71 -19.78 -1.87
N PHE A 46 -7.68 -19.14 -3.05
CA PHE A 46 -8.60 -18.05 -3.35
C PHE A 46 -9.96 -18.66 -3.65
N HIS A 47 -10.99 -18.23 -2.96
CA HIS A 47 -12.34 -18.69 -3.22
C HIS A 47 -13.02 -17.75 -4.21
N GLU A 48 -13.37 -18.26 -5.39
CA GLU A 48 -14.02 -17.44 -6.44
C GLU A 48 -15.53 -17.17 -6.19
N HIS A 49 -16.04 -17.49 -5.00
CA HIS A 49 -17.42 -17.22 -4.62
C HIS A 49 -17.48 -15.90 -3.85
N ASP A 50 -18.57 -15.15 -4.03
CA ASP A 50 -18.83 -13.89 -3.33
C ASP A 50 -17.67 -12.87 -3.46
N VAL A 51 -17.02 -12.88 -4.63
CA VAL A 51 -15.91 -11.98 -4.95
C VAL A 51 -16.44 -10.58 -5.22
N ILE A 52 -15.89 -9.60 -4.51
CA ILE A 52 -16.08 -8.18 -4.78
C ILE A 52 -14.89 -7.68 -5.62
N THR A 53 -15.18 -6.90 -6.66
CA THR A 53 -14.18 -6.38 -7.58
C THR A 53 -14.17 -4.86 -7.54
N TYR A 54 -13.02 -4.28 -7.25
CA TYR A 54 -12.74 -2.84 -7.30
C TYR A 54 -11.82 -2.53 -8.47
N ASN A 55 -12.24 -1.60 -9.33
CA ASN A 55 -11.46 -1.16 -10.50
C ASN A 55 -11.49 0.36 -10.71
N GLU A 56 -12.20 1.09 -9.85
CA GLU A 56 -12.18 2.55 -9.85
C GLU A 56 -10.90 3.05 -9.15
N LEU A 57 -10.28 4.08 -9.72
CA LEU A 57 -8.99 4.60 -9.23
C LEU A 57 -9.05 4.98 -7.74
N ALA A 58 -10.18 5.48 -7.27
CA ALA A 58 -10.36 5.87 -5.87
C ALA A 58 -10.28 4.67 -4.91
N ASP A 59 -10.80 3.53 -5.31
CA ASP A 59 -10.89 2.33 -4.48
C ASP A 59 -9.57 1.55 -4.50
N VAL A 60 -8.99 1.36 -5.69
CA VAL A 60 -7.68 0.69 -5.84
C VAL A 60 -6.56 1.47 -5.12
N LYS A 61 -6.69 2.80 -4.99
CA LYS A 61 -5.77 3.64 -4.20
C LYS A 61 -5.72 3.24 -2.73
N VAL A 62 -6.84 2.79 -2.14
CA VAL A 62 -6.90 2.34 -0.74
C VAL A 62 -6.09 1.05 -0.57
N PHE A 63 -6.27 0.08 -1.47
CA PHE A 63 -5.51 -1.18 -1.45
C PHE A 63 -4.02 -1.01 -1.77
N ALA A 64 -3.67 -0.13 -2.71
CA ALA A 64 -2.28 0.26 -2.93
C ALA A 64 -1.67 0.90 -1.67
N GLY A 65 -2.48 1.68 -0.93
CA GLY A 65 -2.13 2.22 0.37
C GLY A 65 -1.87 1.16 1.43
N MET A 66 -2.69 0.11 1.46
CA MET A 66 -2.52 -1.05 2.35
C MET A 66 -1.13 -1.67 2.18
N ILE A 67 -0.75 -2.01 0.96
CA ILE A 67 0.53 -2.70 0.67
C ILE A 67 1.72 -1.77 0.96
N ARG A 68 1.67 -0.54 0.46
CA ARG A 68 2.79 0.41 0.55
C ARG A 68 3.12 0.80 1.99
N ASN A 69 2.10 1.01 2.82
CA ASN A 69 2.30 1.45 4.19
C ASN A 69 2.48 0.28 5.18
N ALA A 70 2.44 -0.96 4.70
CA ALA A 70 2.59 -2.12 5.56
C ALA A 70 4.03 -2.26 6.06
N GLU A 71 4.20 -2.33 7.38
CA GLU A 71 5.51 -2.47 8.02
C GLU A 71 5.75 -3.93 8.45
N GLN A 72 6.87 -4.49 8.01
CA GLN A 72 7.27 -5.86 8.37
C GLN A 72 7.42 -6.01 9.89
N GLN A 73 6.82 -7.06 10.45
CA GLN A 73 6.95 -7.38 11.87
C GLN A 73 8.06 -8.40 12.12
N PRO A 74 8.92 -8.19 13.14
CA PRO A 74 9.95 -9.15 13.49
C PRO A 74 9.37 -10.36 14.24
N GLY A 75 9.85 -11.56 13.92
CA GLY A 75 9.58 -12.78 14.69
C GLY A 75 8.99 -13.92 13.88
N ILE A 76 8.70 -15.03 14.56
CA ILE A 76 7.94 -16.16 13.98
C ILE A 76 6.48 -15.93 14.30
N VAL A 77 5.64 -15.98 13.28
CA VAL A 77 4.20 -15.69 13.34
C VAL A 77 3.41 -16.99 13.28
N ASN A 78 2.36 -17.10 14.09
CA ASN A 78 1.36 -18.17 14.01
C ASN A 78 -0.01 -17.51 14.09
N MET A 79 -0.65 -17.36 12.94
CA MET A 79 -1.86 -16.56 12.77
C MET A 79 -3.09 -17.46 12.71
N ALA A 80 -4.23 -16.93 13.13
CA ALA A 80 -5.52 -17.56 12.89
C ALA A 80 -5.84 -17.58 11.38
N THR A 81 -6.89 -18.28 10.96
CA THR A 81 -7.40 -18.19 9.59
C THR A 81 -7.69 -16.72 9.24
N PRO A 82 -7.28 -16.22 8.05
CA PRO A 82 -7.57 -14.88 7.60
C PRO A 82 -9.08 -14.66 7.39
N GLU A 83 -9.48 -13.40 7.38
CA GLU A 83 -10.85 -12.99 7.12
C GLU A 83 -11.08 -12.79 5.62
N TYR A 84 -10.07 -12.26 4.92
CA TYR A 84 -10.13 -12.00 3.49
C TYR A 84 -8.89 -12.50 2.75
N ASP A 85 -9.13 -12.96 1.52
CA ASP A 85 -8.13 -13.07 0.48
C ASP A 85 -8.24 -11.85 -0.44
N VAL A 86 -7.12 -11.19 -0.71
CA VAL A 86 -7.04 -10.03 -1.62
C VAL A 86 -6.11 -10.37 -2.79
N GLU A 87 -6.63 -10.28 -4.01
CA GLU A 87 -5.89 -10.32 -5.26
C GLU A 87 -5.70 -8.89 -5.79
N VAL A 88 -4.46 -8.51 -6.10
CA VAL A 88 -4.14 -7.20 -6.68
C VAL A 88 -3.52 -7.44 -8.05
N GLN A 89 -4.21 -6.99 -9.09
CA GLN A 89 -3.74 -7.06 -10.46
C GLN A 89 -3.09 -5.74 -10.87
N TYR A 90 -1.93 -5.85 -11.52
CA TYR A 90 -1.19 -4.70 -12.02
C TYR A 90 -1.26 -4.59 -13.55
N GLN A 91 -0.88 -3.43 -14.10
CA GLN A 91 -0.85 -3.17 -15.54
C GLN A 91 0.07 -4.13 -16.32
N ASP A 92 1.13 -4.64 -15.69
CA ASP A 92 2.07 -5.58 -16.29
C ASP A 92 1.60 -7.05 -16.23
N GLU A 93 0.33 -7.26 -15.88
CA GLU A 93 -0.32 -8.56 -15.70
C GLU A 93 0.18 -9.37 -14.49
N THR A 94 1.05 -8.81 -13.66
CA THR A 94 1.42 -9.41 -12.38
C THR A 94 0.20 -9.43 -11.45
N VAL A 95 0.11 -10.48 -10.63
CA VAL A 95 -0.93 -10.63 -9.61
C VAL A 95 -0.29 -10.94 -8.28
N ASP A 96 -0.46 -10.04 -7.32
CA ASP A 96 -0.09 -10.27 -5.93
C ASP A 96 -1.30 -10.74 -5.14
N ARG A 97 -1.03 -11.55 -4.11
CA ARG A 97 -2.06 -12.15 -3.27
C ARG A 97 -1.72 -12.02 -1.81
N TYR A 98 -2.68 -11.58 -1.02
CA TYR A 98 -2.52 -11.34 0.41
C TYR A 98 -3.62 -12.01 1.22
N TYR A 99 -3.22 -12.64 2.33
CA TYR A 99 -4.11 -12.93 3.45
C TYR A 99 -4.26 -11.67 4.29
N VAL A 100 -5.50 -11.34 4.68
CA VAL A 100 -5.81 -10.14 5.46
C VAL A 100 -6.59 -10.50 6.72
N TRP A 101 -6.10 -10.01 7.86
CA TRP A 101 -6.81 -9.97 9.14
C TRP A 101 -7.15 -8.50 9.43
N LEU A 102 -8.39 -8.12 9.16
CA LEU A 102 -8.82 -6.73 9.22
C LEU A 102 -8.82 -6.26 10.68
N GLY A 103 -8.16 -5.13 10.94
CA GLY A 103 -8.25 -4.47 12.24
C GLY A 103 -9.62 -3.83 12.45
N GLU A 104 -9.97 -3.54 13.70
CA GLU A 104 -11.10 -2.64 14.01
C GLU A 104 -10.72 -1.18 13.72
N LEU A 105 -11.70 -0.27 13.71
CA LEU A 105 -11.44 1.17 13.59
C LEU A 105 -10.42 1.66 14.63
N GLY A 106 -9.40 2.38 14.16
CA GLY A 106 -8.30 2.88 14.97
C GLY A 106 -7.23 1.82 15.33
N MET A 107 -7.36 0.59 14.84
CA MET A 107 -6.40 -0.50 15.05
C MET A 107 -5.72 -0.90 13.74
N PRO A 108 -4.47 -1.40 13.77
CA PRO A 108 -3.78 -1.82 12.57
C PRO A 108 -4.37 -3.12 11.99
N THR A 109 -4.29 -3.26 10.66
CA THR A 109 -4.60 -4.50 9.93
C THR A 109 -3.33 -5.32 9.77
N SER A 110 -3.43 -6.65 9.90
CA SER A 110 -2.31 -7.54 9.56
C SER A 110 -2.48 -8.09 8.15
N ILE A 111 -1.42 -8.09 7.36
CA ILE A 111 -1.39 -8.72 6.04
C ILE A 111 -0.20 -9.67 5.90
N MET A 112 -0.34 -10.66 5.03
CA MET A 112 0.70 -11.64 4.72
C MET A 112 0.63 -11.99 3.23
N ASP A 113 1.77 -11.98 2.55
CA ASP A 113 1.87 -12.48 1.17
C ASP A 113 1.63 -13.99 1.16
N VAL A 114 0.75 -14.48 0.29
CA VAL A 114 0.45 -15.92 0.22
C VAL A 114 1.67 -16.77 -0.20
N ASN A 115 2.66 -16.16 -0.85
CA ASN A 115 3.93 -16.78 -1.25
C ASN A 115 5.01 -16.68 -0.17
N ASP A 116 4.83 -15.84 0.86
CA ASP A 116 5.70 -15.76 2.04
C ASP A 116 4.89 -15.81 3.34
N THR A 117 4.58 -17.04 3.77
CA THR A 117 3.78 -17.29 4.97
C THR A 117 4.55 -17.15 6.29
N HIS A 118 5.82 -16.74 6.24
CA HIS A 118 6.65 -16.56 7.44
C HIS A 118 6.75 -15.11 7.87
N THR A 119 6.19 -14.18 7.08
CA THR A 119 6.28 -12.74 7.32
C THR A 119 4.89 -12.13 7.44
N VAL A 120 4.65 -11.42 8.54
CA VAL A 120 3.46 -10.56 8.70
C VAL A 120 3.88 -9.11 8.58
N TYR A 121 3.03 -8.31 7.96
CA TYR A 121 3.15 -6.87 7.89
C TYR A 121 1.96 -6.23 8.61
N LEU A 122 2.19 -5.08 9.26
CA LEU A 122 1.13 -4.27 9.85
C LEU A 122 0.86 -3.04 9.00
N VAL A 123 -0.38 -2.91 8.58
CA VAL A 123 -0.95 -1.74 7.94
C VAL A 123 -1.37 -0.77 9.04
N PRO A 124 -0.99 0.52 8.96
CA PRO A 124 -1.30 1.49 10.00
C PRO A 124 -2.80 1.79 10.07
N ALA A 125 -3.25 2.21 11.25
CA ALA A 125 -4.67 2.36 11.58
C ALA A 125 -5.43 3.35 10.70
N ASP A 126 -4.78 4.41 10.20
CA ASP A 126 -5.40 5.37 9.29
C ASP A 126 -5.76 4.73 7.94
N VAL A 127 -4.90 3.86 7.41
CA VAL A 127 -5.18 3.08 6.19
C VAL A 127 -6.20 1.97 6.48
N THR A 128 -6.16 1.35 7.66
CA THR A 128 -7.19 0.40 8.10
C THR A 128 -8.58 1.03 8.15
N ASP A 129 -8.70 2.26 8.66
CA ASP A 129 -9.97 2.98 8.69
C ASP A 129 -10.51 3.26 7.28
N GLU A 130 -9.63 3.53 6.31
CA GLU A 130 -10.01 3.69 4.90
C GLU A 130 -10.50 2.37 4.29
N LEU A 131 -9.81 1.26 4.57
CA LEU A 131 -10.23 -0.08 4.16
C LEU A 131 -11.62 -0.44 4.69
N ILE A 132 -11.86 -0.24 5.99
CA ILE A 132 -13.15 -0.55 6.62
C ILE A 132 -14.28 0.24 5.95
N ARG A 133 -14.10 1.55 5.76
CA ARG A 133 -15.12 2.39 5.11
C ARG A 133 -15.41 1.96 3.68
N LEU A 134 -14.40 1.51 2.95
CA LEU A 134 -14.58 1.00 1.59
C LEU A 134 -15.40 -0.30 1.62
N LEU A 135 -15.05 -1.25 2.49
CA LEU A 135 -15.70 -2.55 2.59
C LEU A 135 -17.14 -2.49 3.16
N GLU A 136 -17.46 -1.50 4.01
CA GLU A 136 -18.81 -1.31 4.56
C GLU A 136 -19.81 -0.70 3.55
N HIS A 137 -19.33 -0.18 2.43
CA HIS A 137 -20.15 0.54 1.44
C HIS A 137 -20.69 -0.32 0.29
N GLU A 138 -20.45 -1.64 0.32
CA GLU A 138 -20.92 -2.64 -0.65
C GLU A 138 -22.22 -3.36 -0.25
#